data_AF-A0A0C2JT25-F1
#
_entry.id   AF-A0A0C2JT25-F1
#
_cell.length_a   1.000
_cell.length_b   1.000
_cell.length_c   1.000
_cell.angle_alpha   90.00
_cell.angle_beta   90.00
_cell.angle_gamma   90.00
#
_symmetry.space_group_name_H-M   'P 1'
#
loop_
_entity.id
_entity.type
_entity.pdbx_description
1 polymer ?
#
loop_
_entity_poly.entity_id
_entity_poly.type
_entity_poly.pdbx_seq_one_letter_code
_entity_poly.pdbx_strand_id
1 'polypeptide(L)'
;MISSLIWAEIKPSNKSFFDDLRCFPSTKRARFSKRGRTLRIHPSCYKNHAEMEPSSINVYTEDAFKWVFDQCNLMNIPVNVDDSKRFLYPRFSSLSDLDLLTFTLFSNKDIYPKTARFNPGVDILSL
;
A
#
# COMPACT_ATOMS: atom_id res chain seq x y z
N MET A 1 -7.76 8.14 -23.05
CA MET A 1 -7.00 8.58 -21.86
C MET A 1 -7.82 8.21 -20.63
N ILE A 2 -7.62 7.00 -20.09
CA ILE A 2 -8.36 6.54 -18.92
C ILE A 2 -7.59 7.03 -17.69
N SER A 3 -8.16 7.94 -16.90
CA SER A 3 -7.53 8.37 -15.67
C SER A 3 -7.58 7.22 -14.66
N SER A 4 -6.43 6.63 -14.33
CA SER A 4 -6.25 5.59 -13.31
C SER A 4 -6.34 6.18 -11.89
N LEU A 5 -7.43 6.90 -11.62
CA LEU A 5 -7.74 7.52 -10.34
C LEU A 5 -8.74 6.62 -9.61
N ILE A 6 -8.33 6.07 -8.47
CA ILE A 6 -9.26 5.44 -7.54
C ILE A 6 -9.93 6.56 -6.74
N TRP A 7 -11.27 6.55 -6.72
CA TRP A 7 -12.08 7.51 -5.97
C TRP A 7 -12.67 6.80 -4.76
N ALA A 8 -12.26 7.21 -3.56
CA ALA A 8 -12.91 6.79 -2.32
C ALA A 8 -13.66 7.98 -1.72
N GLU A 9 -14.97 7.84 -1.55
CA GLU A 9 -15.80 8.77 -0.78
C GLU A 9 -15.73 8.39 0.71
N ILE A 10 -15.19 9.27 1.54
CA ILE A 10 -14.92 8.99 2.95
C ILE A 10 -15.84 9.84 3.80
N LYS A 11 -16.65 9.16 4.64
CA LYS A 11 -17.52 9.81 5.60
C LYS A 11 -16.70 10.49 6.72
N PRO A 12 -17.16 11.61 7.29
CA PRO A 12 -16.39 12.43 8.23
C PRO A 12 -15.90 11.71 9.51
N SER A 13 -16.54 10.60 9.89
CA SER A 13 -16.22 9.80 11.08
C SER A 13 -14.89 9.06 10.99
N ASN A 14 -14.35 8.84 9.79
CA ASN A 14 -13.12 8.07 9.57
C ASN A 14 -11.87 8.95 9.63
N LYS A 15 -11.65 9.62 10.77
CA LYS A 15 -10.46 10.48 10.96
C LYS A 15 -9.17 9.64 11.00
N SER A 16 -9.21 8.42 11.55
CA SER A 16 -8.07 7.47 11.57
C SER A 16 -7.61 7.11 10.16
N PHE A 17 -8.55 6.87 9.24
CA PHE A 17 -8.26 6.53 7.84
C PHE A 17 -7.41 7.60 7.14
N PHE A 18 -7.58 8.88 7.47
CA PHE A 18 -6.73 9.95 6.95
C PHE A 18 -5.32 9.95 7.53
N ASP A 19 -5.12 9.46 8.75
CA ASP A 19 -3.81 9.32 9.35
C ASP A 19 -3.09 8.09 8.77
N ASP A 20 -3.82 7.00 8.54
CA ASP A 20 -3.33 5.80 7.85
C ASP A 20 -2.95 6.11 6.40
N LEU A 21 -3.71 6.97 5.73
CA LEU A 21 -3.47 7.30 4.32
C LEU A 21 -2.31 8.27 4.09
N ARG A 22 -1.88 9.02 5.13
CA ARG A 22 -0.65 9.85 5.06
C ARG A 22 0.60 9.01 4.88
N CYS A 23 0.52 7.72 5.19
CA CYS A 23 1.63 6.80 5.00
C CYS A 23 1.81 6.36 3.53
N PHE A 24 0.86 6.67 2.64
CA PHE A 24 1.02 6.45 1.22
C PHE A 24 1.77 7.61 0.55
N PRO A 25 2.99 7.39 0.03
CA PRO A 25 3.87 8.45 -0.49
C PRO A 25 3.32 9.20 -1.72
N SER A 26 2.23 8.72 -2.32
CA SER A 26 1.63 9.22 -3.56
C SER A 26 0.24 9.86 -3.38
N THR A 27 -0.30 9.91 -2.16
CA THR A 27 -1.60 10.58 -1.93
C THR A 27 -1.44 12.11 -1.97
N LYS A 28 -2.13 12.76 -2.93
CA LYS A 28 -2.27 14.22 -2.93
C LYS A 28 -3.61 14.58 -2.30
N ARG A 29 -3.63 15.50 -1.34
CA ARG A 29 -4.88 16.09 -0.82
C ARG A 29 -5.59 16.82 -1.96
N ALA A 30 -6.73 16.28 -2.43
CA ALA A 30 -7.62 17.02 -3.32
C ALA A 30 -8.49 17.98 -2.49
N ARG A 31 -8.79 19.15 -3.07
CA ARG A 31 -9.48 20.27 -2.39
C ARG A 31 -10.83 19.86 -1.80
N PHE A 32 -11.10 20.48 -0.65
CA PHE A 32 -12.32 20.36 0.15
C PHE A 32 -13.55 20.82 -0.63
N SER A 33 -14.55 19.95 -0.79
CA SER A 33 -15.91 20.36 -1.14
C SER A 33 -16.86 20.04 0.02
N LYS A 34 -17.91 20.85 0.21
CA LYS A 34 -18.88 20.73 1.32
C LYS A 34 -19.69 19.42 1.32
N ARG A 35 -19.52 18.52 0.34
CA ARG A 35 -20.35 17.31 0.15
C ARG A 35 -19.70 15.97 0.52
N GLY A 36 -18.50 15.95 1.06
CA GLY A 36 -17.84 14.70 1.46
C GLY A 36 -16.34 14.79 1.26
N ARG A 37 -15.57 14.00 2.02
CA ARG A 37 -14.11 13.97 1.88
C ARG A 37 -13.76 12.94 0.79
N THR A 38 -13.25 13.40 -0.34
CA THR A 38 -12.79 12.50 -1.40
C THR A 38 -11.26 12.48 -1.42
N LEU A 39 -10.66 11.30 -1.24
CA LEU A 39 -9.22 11.14 -1.33
C LEU A 39 -8.83 10.70 -2.74
N ARG A 40 -7.78 11.33 -3.30
CA ARG A 40 -7.14 10.87 -4.52
C ARG A 40 -5.90 10.07 -4.15
N ILE A 41 -6.00 8.76 -4.32
CA ILE A 41 -4.86 7.85 -4.21
C ILE A 41 -4.28 7.73 -5.62
N HIS A 42 -3.02 8.12 -5.78
CA HIS A 42 -2.28 7.88 -7.01
C HIS A 42 -1.51 6.58 -6.84
N PRO A 43 -1.82 5.48 -7.55
CA PRO A 43 -1.07 4.23 -7.47
C PRO A 43 0.28 4.29 -8.22
N SER A 44 1.00 5.40 -8.10
CA SER A 44 2.43 5.55 -8.39
C SER A 44 2.89 6.98 -8.08
N CYS A 45 4.11 7.15 -7.58
CA CYS A 45 4.81 8.44 -7.51
C CYS A 45 5.59 8.76 -8.80
N TYR A 46 5.48 7.92 -9.83
CA TYR A 46 6.28 8.01 -11.07
C TYR A 46 5.51 8.70 -12.20
N LYS A 47 6.17 9.68 -12.83
CA LYS A 47 5.62 10.55 -13.88
C LYS A 47 5.44 9.87 -15.24
N ASN A 48 5.89 8.63 -15.40
CA ASN A 48 5.86 7.90 -16.67
C ASN A 48 4.98 6.64 -16.53
N HIS A 49 4.00 6.51 -17.44
CA HIS A 49 3.15 5.33 -17.57
C HIS A 49 3.92 4.05 -17.98
N ALA A 50 5.21 4.16 -18.30
CA ALA A 50 6.05 3.04 -18.76
C ALA A 50 6.54 2.11 -17.63
N GLU A 51 6.45 2.54 -16.36
CA GLU A 51 6.90 1.79 -15.18
C GLU A 51 5.71 1.59 -14.23
N MET A 52 4.73 0.83 -14.70
CA MET A 52 3.64 0.34 -13.86
C MET A 52 4.19 -0.76 -12.93
N GLU A 53 4.78 -0.35 -11.81
CA GLU A 53 5.37 -1.28 -10.84
C GLU A 53 4.29 -2.00 -10.03
N PRO A 54 4.48 -3.29 -9.72
CA PRO A 54 3.62 -4.02 -8.79
C PRO A 54 3.79 -3.50 -7.36
N SER A 55 2.84 -3.84 -6.51
CA SER A 55 2.89 -3.53 -5.09
C SER A 55 4.16 -4.10 -4.46
N SER A 56 4.78 -3.30 -3.61
CA SER A 56 6.05 -3.68 -3.00
C SER A 56 6.15 -3.23 -1.55
N ILE A 57 6.93 -3.96 -0.76
CA ILE A 57 7.30 -3.62 0.60
C ILE A 57 8.81 -3.46 0.62
N ASN A 58 9.26 -2.24 0.88
CA ASN A 58 10.67 -1.95 1.14
C ASN A 58 10.95 -2.25 2.62
N VAL A 59 11.93 -3.11 2.91
CA VAL A 59 12.31 -3.47 4.27
C VAL A 59 13.75 -3.04 4.58
N TYR A 60 13.93 -2.38 5.71
CA TYR A 60 15.18 -1.74 6.10
C TYR A 60 15.98 -2.54 7.12
N THR A 61 15.37 -3.56 7.75
CA THR A 61 16.01 -4.44 8.72
C THR A 61 15.73 -5.91 8.39
N GLU A 62 16.63 -6.80 8.83
CA GLU A 62 16.47 -8.25 8.64
C GLU A 62 15.30 -8.81 9.45
N ASP A 63 15.08 -8.31 10.67
CA ASP A 63 13.92 -8.67 11.48
C ASP A 63 12.61 -8.31 10.78
N ALA A 64 12.53 -7.14 10.16
CA ALA A 64 11.36 -6.72 9.40
C ALA A 64 11.17 -7.55 8.14
N PHE A 65 12.26 -7.86 7.42
CA PHE A 65 12.21 -8.77 6.27
C PHE A 65 11.59 -10.10 6.66
N LYS A 66 12.16 -10.76 7.69
CA LYS A 66 11.70 -12.07 8.15
C LYS A 66 10.26 -12.02 8.61
N TRP A 67 9.91 -11.03 9.43
CA TRP A 67 8.55 -10.87 9.91
C TRP A 67 7.54 -10.68 8.77
N VAL A 68 7.81 -9.78 7.82
CA VAL A 68 6.89 -9.54 6.69
C VAL A 68 6.76 -10.77 5.80
N PHE A 69 7.88 -11.45 5.50
CA PHE A 69 7.90 -12.67 4.70
C PHE A 69 7.08 -13.80 5.37
N ASP A 70 7.29 -14.00 6.67
CA ASP A 70 6.55 -15.01 7.46
C ASP A 70 5.05 -14.70 7.49
N GLN A 71 4.65 -13.43 7.65
CA GLN A 71 3.23 -13.04 7.59
C GLN A 71 2.61 -13.32 6.22
N CYS A 72 3.32 -13.01 5.12
CA CYS A 72 2.82 -13.33 3.78
C CYS A 72 2.60 -14.84 3.60
N ASN A 73 3.54 -15.66 4.06
CA ASN A 73 3.41 -17.12 4.02
C ASN A 73 2.23 -17.63 4.85
N LEU A 74 2.03 -17.10 6.07
CA LEU A 74 0.91 -17.48 6.94
C LEU A 74 -0.45 -17.15 6.31
N MET A 75 -0.51 -16.06 5.56
CA MET A 75 -1.71 -15.63 4.83
C MET A 75 -1.89 -16.33 3.48
N ASN A 76 -0.96 -17.22 3.10
CA ASN A 76 -0.88 -17.82 1.77
C ASN A 76 -0.80 -16.80 0.62
N ILE A 77 -0.16 -15.65 0.87
CA ILE A 77 0.09 -14.62 -0.14
C ILE A 77 1.46 -14.91 -0.75
N PRO A 78 1.54 -15.28 -2.04
CA PRO A 78 2.82 -15.51 -2.70
C PRO A 78 3.66 -14.22 -2.71
N VAL A 79 4.95 -14.34 -2.40
CA VAL A 79 5.89 -13.21 -2.37
C VAL A 79 7.09 -13.51 -3.25
N ASN A 80 7.42 -12.56 -4.12
CA ASN A 80 8.72 -12.52 -4.78
C ASN A 80 9.68 -11.64 -3.98
N VAL A 81 10.95 -12.03 -3.93
CA VAL A 81 11.99 -11.31 -3.19
C VAL A 81 13.03 -10.75 -4.16
N ASP A 82 13.39 -9.49 -3.98
CA ASP A 82 14.60 -8.91 -4.55
C ASP A 82 15.59 -8.65 -3.41
N ASP A 83 16.51 -9.59 -3.21
CA ASP A 83 17.53 -9.54 -2.16
C ASP A 83 18.51 -8.37 -2.35
N SER A 84 18.72 -7.93 -3.60
CA SER A 84 19.67 -6.86 -3.91
C SER A 84 19.20 -5.50 -3.43
N LYS A 85 17.88 -5.31 -3.38
CA LYS A 85 17.25 -4.05 -3.00
C LYS A 85 16.43 -4.15 -1.70
N ARG A 86 16.33 -5.35 -1.10
CA ARG A 86 15.47 -5.66 0.05
C ARG A 86 14.01 -5.27 -0.19
N PHE A 87 13.49 -5.66 -1.36
CA PHE A 87 12.07 -5.52 -1.67
C PHE A 87 11.38 -6.88 -1.60
N LEU A 88 10.19 -6.86 -1.01
CA LEU A 88 9.22 -7.93 -1.11
C LEU A 88 8.13 -7.48 -2.06
N TYR A 89 7.70 -8.35 -2.96
CA TYR A 89 6.64 -8.10 -3.93
C TYR A 89 5.52 -9.13 -3.71
N PRO A 90 4.56 -8.82 -2.81
CA PRO A 90 3.39 -9.66 -2.60
C PRO A 90 2.53 -9.71 -3.85
N ARG A 91 1.97 -10.87 -4.15
CA ARG A 91 1.03 -11.09 -5.25
C ARG A 91 -0.36 -11.32 -4.66
N PHE A 92 -1.16 -10.27 -4.68
CA PHE A 92 -2.54 -10.35 -4.20
C PHE A 92 -3.42 -11.05 -5.24
N SER A 93 -4.27 -11.96 -4.77
CA SER A 93 -5.29 -12.60 -5.63
C SER A 93 -6.67 -11.97 -5.42
N SER A 94 -6.85 -11.20 -4.34
CA SER A 94 -8.09 -10.51 -4.00
C SER A 94 -7.83 -9.25 -3.17
N LEU A 95 -8.85 -8.38 -3.08
CA LEU A 95 -8.86 -7.28 -2.12
C LEU A 95 -8.76 -7.76 -0.66
N SER A 96 -9.25 -8.96 -0.35
CA SER A 96 -9.14 -9.53 1.01
C SER A 96 -7.70 -9.83 1.40
N ASP A 97 -6.87 -10.30 0.47
CA ASP A 97 -5.44 -10.54 0.72
C ASP A 97 -4.71 -9.22 1.01
N LEU A 98 -5.02 -8.20 0.22
CA LEU A 98 -4.48 -6.85 0.38
C LEU A 98 -4.88 -6.25 1.73
N ASP A 99 -6.15 -6.33 2.09
CA ASP A 99 -6.68 -5.82 3.36
C ASP A 99 -6.03 -6.54 4.55
N LEU A 100 -5.90 -7.86 4.49
CA LEU A 100 -5.31 -8.67 5.56
C LEU A 100 -3.83 -8.33 5.79
N LEU A 101 -3.05 -8.22 4.71
CA LEU A 101 -1.63 -7.90 4.81
C LEU A 101 -1.42 -6.46 5.31
N THR A 102 -2.14 -5.50 4.74
CA THR A 102 -2.00 -4.08 5.13
C THR A 102 -2.45 -3.86 6.58
N PHE A 103 -3.55 -4.48 7.01
CA PHE A 103 -3.99 -4.45 8.40
C PHE A 103 -2.91 -5.00 9.34
N THR A 104 -2.35 -6.16 9.01
CA THR A 104 -1.31 -6.81 9.82
C THR A 104 -0.05 -5.95 9.91
N LEU A 105 0.41 -5.44 8.75
CA LEU A 105 1.59 -4.59 8.67
C LEU A 105 1.43 -3.30 9.47
N PHE A 106 0.31 -2.58 9.28
CA PHE A 106 0.08 -1.28 9.91
C PHE A 106 -0.24 -1.39 11.41
N SER A 107 -0.72 -2.54 11.86
CA SER A 107 -0.95 -2.82 13.28
C SER A 107 0.35 -3.07 14.06
N ASN A 108 1.44 -3.47 13.38
CA ASN A 108 2.72 -3.72 14.02
C ASN A 108 3.60 -2.46 14.04
N LYS A 109 3.60 -1.75 15.18
CA LYS A 109 4.33 -0.48 15.38
C LYS A 109 5.85 -0.62 15.41
N ASP A 110 6.35 -1.82 15.67
CA ASP A 110 7.80 -2.09 15.68
C ASP A 110 8.33 -2.25 14.25
N ILE A 111 7.45 -2.69 13.34
CA ILE A 111 7.76 -2.90 11.93
C ILE A 111 7.40 -1.66 11.09
N TYR A 112 6.14 -1.22 11.15
CA TYR A 112 5.63 -0.15 10.33
C TYR A 112 5.49 1.18 11.10
N PRO A 113 5.85 2.34 10.51
CA PRO A 113 6.43 2.56 9.17
C PRO A 113 7.97 2.69 9.18
N LYS A 114 8.63 2.36 10.30
CA LYS A 114 10.05 2.65 10.52
C LYS A 114 10.98 1.68 9.81
N THR A 115 10.70 0.38 9.88
CA THR A 115 11.58 -0.67 9.37
C THR A 115 11.00 -1.38 8.14
N ALA A 116 9.72 -1.15 7.82
CA ALA A 116 9.11 -1.53 6.56
C ALA A 116 8.20 -0.42 6.00
N ARG A 117 8.10 -0.30 4.67
CA ARG A 117 7.19 0.61 3.97
C ARG A 117 6.50 -0.08 2.81
N PHE A 118 5.17 -0.04 2.83
CA PHE A 118 4.33 -0.53 1.74
C PHE A 118 4.11 0.56 0.68
N ASN A 119 4.34 0.19 -0.58
CA ASN A 119 4.11 1.01 -1.75
C ASN A 119 3.06 0.29 -2.60
N PRO A 120 1.82 0.81 -2.67
CA PRO A 120 0.79 0.22 -3.52
C PRO A 120 1.19 0.37 -4.99
N GLY A 121 1.02 -0.70 -5.75
CA GLY A 121 1.27 -0.74 -7.18
C GLY A 121 0.00 -0.77 -8.01
N VAL A 122 0.18 -0.99 -9.31
CA VAL A 122 -0.92 -1.04 -10.28
C VAL A 122 -1.74 -2.32 -10.22
N ASP A 123 -1.17 -3.39 -9.68
CA ASP A 123 -1.79 -4.70 -9.51
C ASP A 123 -3.06 -4.63 -8.66
N ILE A 124 -3.13 -3.68 -7.73
CA ILE A 124 -4.32 -3.42 -6.91
C ILE A 124 -5.52 -2.99 -7.74
N LEU A 125 -5.31 -2.39 -8.92
CA LEU A 125 -6.40 -1.98 -9.81
C LEU A 125 -7.11 -3.16 -10.48
N SER A 126 -6.49 -4.35 -10.45
CA SER A 126 -7.02 -5.57 -11.05
C SER A 126 -7.56 -6.58 -10.04
N LEU A 127 -7.64 -6.21 -8.75
CA LEU A 127 -8.14 -7.06 -7.65
C LEU A 127 -9.67 -6.97 -7.46
#